data_AF-A0A146FEQ9-F1
#
_entry.id   AF-A0A146FEQ9-F1
#
_cell.length_a   1.000
_cell.length_b   1.000
_cell.length_c   1.000
_cell.angle_alpha   90.00
_cell.angle_beta   90.00
_cell.angle_gamma   90.00
#
_symmetry.space_group_name_H-M   'P 1'
#
loop_
_entity.id
_entity.type
_entity.pdbx_description
1 polymer ?
#
loop_
_entity_poly.entity_id
_entity_poly.type
_entity_poly.pdbx_seq_one_letter_code
_entity_poly.pdbx_strand_id
1 'polypeptide(L)'
;MNDPLKPYLKFSDADRQNFYTESPNLNLVTVTITRSKEHQEPKPCYFYWSPSTDEGFRVFRDSSSEGLMEVEVQSGCSSPITRQSNPLHLWYLGADDEAVSWDIPLGENLCRSVIKSEWIKYELFWPGGEVHFWDWGSKDTNIETLKITELEAKSTPMTLPGGARCSFSLIEGSEPPPPPRPLTPPIIELDPNTLSPGVPIFSLEIEGPPTWRIQERWPLTWKLTYHGVSGDETPRPITFSVGDLYDWEVSCFYRRSQDTGEWESWRGDGVCGYGLFEDEEVPRTVGTSDGFMSLQPNETWTEVQRLDTMVDLPEDARDGEVMRHRFKGCKWTWWDWGTKEDHMDTIVMVVGFGVITKPADNDGRPEVVVPASNMVEFTAVN
;
A
#
# COMPACT_ATOMS: atom_id res chain seq x y z
N MET A 1 -36.83 -18.53 12.09
CA MET A 1 -36.48 -18.56 10.66
C MET A 1 -35.21 -17.74 10.58
N ASN A 2 -34.07 -18.39 10.38
CA ASN A 2 -32.75 -17.81 10.65
C ASN A 2 -32.41 -16.75 9.61
N ASP A 3 -32.08 -15.57 10.11
CA ASP A 3 -31.74 -14.37 9.35
C ASP A 3 -30.45 -14.61 8.54
N PRO A 4 -30.46 -14.54 7.18
CA PRO A 4 -29.49 -15.30 6.39
C PRO A 4 -28.10 -14.66 6.23
N LEU A 5 -27.89 -13.41 6.62
CA LEU A 5 -26.57 -12.78 6.58
C LEU A 5 -26.50 -11.68 7.65
N LYS A 6 -25.55 -11.79 8.57
CA LYS A 6 -25.04 -10.61 9.28
C LYS A 6 -23.76 -10.17 8.57
N PRO A 7 -23.83 -9.33 7.53
CA PRO A 7 -22.62 -8.68 7.04
C PRO A 7 -22.05 -7.83 8.18
N TYR A 8 -20.76 -7.91 8.47
CA TYR A 8 -20.14 -7.01 9.43
C TYR A 8 -19.59 -5.81 8.68
N LEU A 9 -20.11 -4.63 8.99
CA LEU A 9 -19.49 -3.39 8.56
C LEU A 9 -18.20 -3.19 9.36
N LYS A 10 -17.11 -2.94 8.66
CA LYS A 10 -15.84 -2.48 9.20
C LYS A 10 -15.47 -1.19 8.48
N PHE A 11 -14.87 -0.26 9.19
CA PHE A 11 -14.00 0.68 8.51
C PHE A 11 -12.65 -0.03 8.36
N SER A 12 -12.01 0.11 7.20
CA SER A 12 -10.62 -0.32 7.07
C SER A 12 -9.76 0.66 7.85
N ASP A 13 -9.21 0.18 8.96
CA ASP A 13 -8.24 0.88 9.80
C ASP A 13 -6.88 0.83 9.12
N ALA A 14 -6.26 2.00 8.97
CA ALA A 14 -4.84 2.17 9.16
C ALA A 14 -4.60 3.63 9.57
N ASP A 15 -4.91 3.92 10.84
CA ASP A 15 -4.57 5.16 11.55
C ASP A 15 -5.35 6.45 11.23
N ARG A 16 -5.23 7.37 12.20
CA ARG A 16 -5.88 8.68 12.29
C ARG A 16 -5.92 9.40 10.95
N GLN A 17 -7.12 9.71 10.48
CA GLN A 17 -7.26 10.45 9.25
C GLN A 17 -7.20 11.96 9.51
N ASN A 18 -6.23 12.64 8.90
CA ASN A 18 -6.21 14.09 8.85
C ASN A 18 -6.93 14.56 7.59
N PHE A 19 -8.03 15.28 7.78
CA PHE A 19 -8.76 15.92 6.70
C PHE A 19 -8.37 17.39 6.61
N TYR A 20 -8.41 17.96 5.41
CA TYR A 20 -7.97 19.33 5.16
C TYR A 20 -9.09 20.16 4.53
N THR A 21 -9.24 21.42 4.96
CA THR A 21 -10.34 22.26 4.48
C THR A 21 -10.18 22.74 3.04
N GLU A 22 -8.94 22.85 2.53
CA GLU A 22 -8.69 23.30 1.14
C GLU A 22 -8.79 22.15 0.11
N SER A 23 -8.85 20.90 0.56
CA SER A 23 -8.98 19.70 -0.29
C SER A 23 -10.22 18.85 0.07
N PRO A 24 -11.44 19.42 0.08
CA PRO A 24 -12.64 18.72 0.54
C PRO A 24 -12.97 17.46 -0.29
N ASN A 25 -12.60 17.44 -1.57
CA ASN A 25 -12.84 16.31 -2.46
C ASN A 25 -11.91 15.10 -2.18
N LEU A 26 -10.82 15.31 -1.44
CA LEU A 26 -9.86 14.26 -1.07
C LEU A 26 -10.11 13.74 0.36
N ASN A 27 -11.03 14.35 1.10
CA ASN A 27 -11.43 13.90 2.43
C ASN A 27 -12.38 12.70 2.31
N LEU A 28 -11.81 11.51 2.07
CA LEU A 28 -12.55 10.28 1.82
C LEU A 28 -12.42 9.31 2.99
N VAL A 29 -13.51 8.67 3.40
CA VAL A 29 -13.54 7.59 4.39
C VAL A 29 -13.78 6.26 3.67
N THR A 30 -12.88 5.30 3.84
CA THR A 30 -13.06 3.96 3.26
C THR A 30 -13.95 3.09 4.16
N VAL A 31 -15.02 2.59 3.57
CA VAL A 31 -16.03 1.77 4.22
C VAL A 31 -15.97 0.35 3.65
N THR A 32 -15.84 -0.64 4.53
CA THR A 32 -15.68 -2.04 4.13
C THR A 32 -16.81 -2.91 4.67
N ILE A 33 -17.52 -3.61 3.80
CA ILE A 33 -18.51 -4.60 4.20
C ILE A 33 -17.88 -5.99 4.09
N THR A 34 -17.93 -6.76 5.18
CA THR A 34 -17.35 -8.11 5.26
C THR A 34 -18.42 -9.17 5.49
N ARG A 35 -18.21 -10.37 4.93
CA ARG A 35 -19.12 -11.51 5.11
C ARG A 35 -18.90 -12.18 6.47
N SER A 36 -19.98 -12.60 7.15
CA SER A 36 -19.88 -13.45 8.34
C SER A 36 -19.38 -14.86 7.96
N LYS A 37 -18.53 -15.44 8.81
CA LYS A 37 -17.97 -16.80 8.63
C LYS A 37 -18.95 -17.93 9.02
N GLU A 38 -20.17 -17.60 9.44
CA GLU A 38 -21.13 -18.59 9.96
C GLU A 38 -22.03 -19.23 8.85
N HIS A 39 -21.77 -20.52 8.58
CA HIS A 39 -22.67 -21.56 8.07
C HIS A 39 -23.77 -21.24 7.02
N GLN A 40 -23.45 -20.56 5.93
CA GLN A 40 -24.21 -20.71 4.66
C GLN A 40 -23.28 -20.76 3.45
N GLU A 41 -23.72 -21.47 2.39
CA GLU A 41 -23.05 -21.39 1.10
C GLU A 41 -23.00 -19.93 0.63
N PRO A 42 -21.82 -19.42 0.25
CA PRO A 42 -21.70 -18.03 -0.14
C PRO A 42 -22.47 -17.78 -1.43
N LYS A 43 -23.46 -16.89 -1.35
CA LYS A 43 -24.21 -16.37 -2.50
C LYS A 43 -23.82 -14.92 -2.76
N PRO A 44 -23.71 -14.50 -4.03
CA PRO A 44 -23.46 -13.10 -4.35
C PRO A 44 -24.64 -12.24 -3.91
N CYS A 45 -24.39 -11.02 -3.44
CA CYS A 45 -25.39 -10.11 -2.90
C CYS A 45 -25.28 -8.73 -3.56
N TYR A 46 -26.42 -8.15 -3.93
CA TYR A 46 -26.55 -6.78 -4.40
C TYR A 46 -27.36 -5.98 -3.40
N PHE A 47 -26.96 -4.74 -3.14
CA PHE A 47 -27.78 -3.83 -2.34
C PHE A 47 -27.50 -2.37 -2.68
N TYR A 48 -28.50 -1.51 -2.50
CA TYR A 48 -28.32 -0.06 -2.54
C TYR A 48 -28.06 0.45 -1.14
N TRP A 49 -26.95 1.16 -0.97
CA TRP A 49 -26.65 1.85 0.27
C TRP A 49 -25.85 3.12 -0.03
N SER A 50 -26.29 4.29 0.39
CA SER A 50 -25.59 5.53 0.10
C SER A 50 -25.32 6.25 1.41
N PRO A 51 -24.40 5.75 2.24
CA PRO A 51 -24.16 6.35 3.54
C PRO A 51 -23.47 7.70 3.33
N SER A 52 -24.15 8.79 3.67
CA SER A 52 -23.53 10.10 3.85
C SER A 52 -23.02 10.20 5.29
N THR A 53 -21.82 10.76 5.50
CA THR A 53 -21.32 11.04 6.86
C THR A 53 -22.19 12.05 7.62
N ASP A 54 -23.02 12.84 6.92
CA ASP A 54 -23.93 13.82 7.54
C ASP A 54 -25.21 13.19 8.10
N GLU A 55 -25.63 12.02 7.58
CA GLU A 55 -26.95 11.44 7.87
C GLU A 55 -26.88 10.02 8.46
N GLY A 56 -25.86 9.24 8.07
CA GLY A 56 -25.72 7.84 8.43
C GLY A 56 -24.89 7.57 9.68
N PHE A 57 -24.09 8.55 10.11
CA PHE A 57 -23.07 8.34 11.15
C PHE A 57 -23.25 9.32 12.30
N ARG A 58 -22.76 8.91 13.46
CA ARG A 58 -22.69 9.76 14.65
C ARG A 58 -21.24 10.16 14.86
N VAL A 59 -21.02 11.38 15.31
CA VAL A 59 -19.66 11.90 15.52
C VAL A 59 -19.46 12.19 16.98
N PHE A 60 -18.37 11.70 17.55
CA PHE A 60 -18.01 11.93 18.94
C PHE A 60 -16.66 12.64 19.03
N ARG A 61 -16.56 13.71 19.80
CA ARG A 61 -15.30 14.37 20.13
C ARG A 61 -14.67 13.71 21.35
N ASP A 62 -13.39 13.40 21.28
CA ASP A 62 -12.61 12.96 22.43
C ASP A 62 -12.30 14.15 23.37
N SER A 63 -12.64 14.02 24.66
CA SER A 63 -12.38 15.01 25.69
C SER A 63 -11.70 14.35 26.88
N SER A 64 -10.53 14.88 27.27
CA SER A 64 -9.73 14.38 28.39
C SER A 64 -10.43 14.46 29.75
N SER A 65 -11.46 15.31 29.89
CA SER A 65 -12.17 15.52 31.16
C SER A 65 -13.54 14.83 31.24
N GLU A 66 -14.20 14.62 30.11
CA GLU A 66 -15.61 14.18 30.05
C GLU A 66 -15.83 12.94 29.17
N GLY A 67 -14.77 12.39 28.56
CA GLY A 67 -14.84 11.26 27.64
C GLY A 67 -15.38 11.64 26.26
N LEU A 68 -16.00 10.69 25.57
CA LEU A 68 -16.55 10.90 24.22
C LEU A 68 -17.85 11.72 24.30
N MET A 69 -17.83 12.93 23.73
CA MET A 69 -19.00 13.80 23.60
C MET A 69 -19.56 13.75 22.19
N GLU A 70 -20.85 13.52 22.04
CA GLU A 70 -21.48 13.59 20.72
C GLU A 70 -21.48 15.03 20.17
N VAL A 71 -21.15 15.16 18.89
CA VAL A 71 -21.18 16.41 18.13
C VAL A 71 -22.47 16.45 17.33
N GLU A 72 -23.25 17.52 17.52
CA GLU A 72 -24.48 17.71 16.76
C GLU A 72 -24.14 18.12 15.32
N VAL A 73 -24.39 17.21 14.37
CA VAL A 73 -24.29 17.47 12.94
C VAL A 73 -25.69 17.81 12.44
N GLN A 74 -25.89 19.04 11.96
CA GLN A 74 -27.18 19.45 11.42
C GLN A 74 -27.43 18.72 10.10
N SER A 75 -28.25 17.67 10.16
CA SER A 75 -28.72 16.96 8.98
C SER A 75 -29.94 17.67 8.38
N GLY A 76 -29.97 17.79 7.05
CA GLY A 76 -31.16 18.21 6.31
C GLY A 76 -32.25 17.12 6.27
N CYS A 77 -31.95 15.90 6.72
CA CYS A 77 -32.87 14.77 6.72
C CYS A 77 -33.01 14.11 8.10
N SER A 78 -34.25 13.77 8.47
CA SER A 78 -34.61 13.21 9.77
C SER A 78 -34.42 11.69 9.89
N SER A 79 -33.80 11.02 8.90
CA SER A 79 -33.53 9.58 8.91
C SER A 79 -32.37 9.25 7.97
N PRO A 80 -31.52 8.24 8.24
CA PRO A 80 -30.52 7.77 7.27
C PRO A 80 -31.26 7.32 6.01
N ILE A 81 -31.07 8.05 4.92
CA ILE A 81 -31.82 7.85 3.69
C ILE A 81 -31.34 6.56 3.02
N THR A 82 -32.00 5.44 3.29
CA THR A 82 -32.03 4.28 2.38
C THR A 82 -33.12 4.42 1.31
N ARG A 83 -33.67 5.63 1.11
CA ARG A 83 -34.62 5.94 0.03
C ARG A 83 -33.87 6.43 -1.19
N GLN A 84 -33.91 5.66 -2.28
CA GLN A 84 -33.60 6.07 -3.67
C GLN A 84 -32.91 7.44 -3.80
N SER A 85 -31.59 7.48 -3.59
CA SER A 85 -30.78 8.49 -4.24
C SER A 85 -30.48 8.01 -5.66
N ASN A 86 -30.19 8.95 -6.57
CA ASN A 86 -29.81 8.71 -7.97
C ASN A 86 -28.87 7.48 -8.14
N PRO A 87 -28.85 6.81 -9.31
CA PRO A 87 -28.45 5.40 -9.50
C PRO A 87 -26.95 5.04 -9.30
N LEU A 88 -26.20 5.76 -8.47
CA LEU A 88 -24.75 5.66 -8.36
C LEU A 88 -24.21 4.75 -7.25
N HIS A 89 -25.05 4.15 -6.39
CA HIS A 89 -24.56 3.37 -5.24
C HIS A 89 -25.12 1.94 -5.19
N LEU A 90 -25.07 1.24 -6.33
CA LEU A 90 -25.29 -0.22 -6.38
C LEU A 90 -24.01 -0.92 -5.91
N TRP A 91 -24.12 -1.70 -4.84
CA TRP A 91 -23.02 -2.49 -4.32
C TRP A 91 -23.12 -3.95 -4.73
N TYR A 92 -21.97 -4.57 -4.94
CA TYR A 92 -21.84 -5.99 -5.24
C TYR A 92 -20.83 -6.63 -4.30
N LEU A 93 -21.23 -7.72 -3.67
CA LEU A 93 -20.33 -8.63 -2.96
C LEU A 93 -20.43 -10.00 -3.64
N GLY A 94 -19.37 -10.43 -4.31
CA GLY A 94 -19.29 -11.72 -5.00
C GLY A 94 -19.46 -12.91 -4.06
N ALA A 95 -19.69 -14.08 -4.64
CA ALA A 95 -19.79 -15.31 -3.86
C ALA A 95 -18.46 -15.59 -3.14
N ASP A 96 -17.35 -15.50 -3.86
CA ASP A 96 -16.03 -15.81 -3.33
C ASP A 96 -15.34 -14.60 -2.66
N ASP A 97 -15.97 -13.43 -2.69
CA ASP A 97 -15.46 -12.21 -2.06
C ASP A 97 -15.68 -12.25 -0.55
N GLU A 98 -14.59 -12.10 0.22
CA GLU A 98 -14.65 -11.99 1.68
C GLU A 98 -15.15 -10.61 2.13
N ALA A 99 -14.82 -9.57 1.36
CA ALA A 99 -15.07 -8.19 1.67
C ALA A 99 -15.22 -7.34 0.41
N VAL A 100 -15.81 -6.16 0.57
CA VAL A 100 -15.89 -5.14 -0.47
C VAL A 100 -15.76 -3.75 0.17
N SER A 101 -15.00 -2.87 -0.46
CA SER A 101 -14.57 -1.58 0.12
C SER A 101 -14.81 -0.43 -0.84
N TRP A 102 -15.17 0.74 -0.30
CA TRP A 102 -15.41 1.95 -1.09
C TRP A 102 -15.16 3.22 -0.30
N ASP A 103 -14.83 4.28 -1.02
CA ASP A 103 -14.56 5.60 -0.45
C ASP A 103 -15.81 6.48 -0.47
N ILE A 104 -16.16 7.07 0.67
CA ILE A 104 -17.24 8.05 0.80
C ILE A 104 -16.67 9.42 1.22
N PRO A 105 -17.14 10.52 0.63
CA PRO A 105 -16.65 11.84 1.01
C PRO A 105 -17.14 12.25 2.40
N LEU A 106 -16.30 13.01 3.11
CA LEU A 106 -16.67 13.67 4.35
C LEU A 106 -17.70 14.77 4.04
N GLY A 107 -18.89 14.61 4.58
CA GLY A 107 -20.04 15.47 4.40
C GLY A 107 -19.79 16.91 4.85
N GLU A 108 -20.43 17.83 4.15
CA GLU A 108 -20.23 19.26 4.33
C GLU A 108 -20.76 19.75 5.70
N ASN A 109 -21.86 19.17 6.18
CA ASN A 109 -22.41 19.57 7.48
C ASN A 109 -21.53 19.08 8.62
N LEU A 110 -20.98 17.87 8.51
CA LEU A 110 -19.98 17.36 9.44
C LEU A 110 -18.74 18.26 9.49
N CYS A 111 -18.20 18.63 8.33
CA CYS A 111 -17.06 19.56 8.24
C CYS A 111 -17.32 20.90 8.94
N ARG A 112 -18.56 21.40 8.91
CA ARG A 112 -18.97 22.65 9.56
C ARG A 112 -19.18 22.51 11.07
N SER A 113 -19.57 21.32 11.55
CA SER A 113 -19.87 21.06 12.96
C SER A 113 -18.64 20.75 13.82
N VAL A 114 -17.51 20.36 13.22
CA VAL A 114 -16.28 20.04 13.95
C VAL A 114 -15.32 21.24 14.05
N ILE A 115 -14.50 21.23 15.09
CA ILE A 115 -13.45 22.23 15.30
C ILE A 115 -12.24 21.79 14.48
N LYS A 116 -11.72 22.72 13.68
CA LYS A 116 -10.53 22.50 12.86
C LYS A 116 -9.28 22.59 13.73
N SER A 117 -8.68 21.45 14.06
CA SER A 117 -7.45 21.36 14.84
C SER A 117 -6.84 19.96 14.71
N GLU A 118 -5.53 19.89 14.54
CA GLU A 118 -4.75 18.64 14.61
C GLU A 118 -4.76 18.01 16.03
N TRP A 119 -5.07 18.82 17.05
CA TRP A 119 -5.05 18.41 18.45
C TRP A 119 -6.38 17.85 18.94
N ILE A 120 -7.45 18.02 18.16
CA ILE A 120 -8.79 17.56 18.50
C ILE A 120 -9.11 16.34 17.66
N LYS A 121 -9.55 15.28 18.33
CA LYS A 121 -9.91 14.02 17.69
C LYS A 121 -11.42 13.79 17.73
N TYR A 122 -11.91 13.25 16.63
CA TYR A 122 -13.28 12.86 16.45
C TYR A 122 -13.35 11.37 16.11
N GLU A 123 -14.41 10.70 16.56
CA GLU A 123 -14.76 9.32 16.24
C GLU A 123 -16.02 9.35 15.37
N LEU A 124 -15.89 8.93 14.12
CA LEU A 124 -17.02 8.66 13.25
C LEU A 124 -17.54 7.25 13.56
N PHE A 125 -18.80 7.13 13.98
CA PHE A 125 -19.39 5.90 14.45
C PHE A 125 -20.61 5.50 13.62
N TRP A 126 -20.65 4.24 13.20
CA TRP A 126 -21.81 3.64 12.55
C TRP A 126 -22.76 3.04 13.60
N PRO A 127 -23.98 3.60 13.78
CA PRO A 127 -24.95 3.11 14.76
C PRO A 127 -25.66 1.82 14.37
N GLY A 128 -25.55 1.40 13.11
CA GLY A 128 -26.35 0.31 12.54
C GLY A 128 -27.52 0.85 11.71
N GLY A 129 -27.98 0.05 10.75
CA GLY A 129 -29.07 0.46 9.86
C GLY A 129 -29.67 -0.68 9.06
N GLU A 130 -30.86 -0.43 8.52
CA GLU A 130 -31.61 -1.38 7.69
C GLU A 130 -31.53 -0.99 6.21
N VAL A 131 -31.25 -1.97 5.35
CA VAL A 131 -31.17 -1.81 3.90
C VAL A 131 -32.35 -2.55 3.26
N HIS A 132 -33.28 -1.79 2.67
CA HIS A 132 -34.50 -2.33 2.09
C HIS A 132 -34.35 -2.79 0.63
N PHE A 133 -33.40 -2.22 -0.10
CA PHE A 133 -33.21 -2.47 -1.52
C PHE A 133 -32.02 -3.41 -1.73
N TRP A 134 -32.28 -4.71 -1.75
CA TRP A 134 -31.25 -5.74 -1.88
C TRP A 134 -31.78 -7.00 -2.57
N ASP A 135 -30.92 -7.76 -3.24
CA ASP A 135 -31.27 -9.06 -3.79
C ASP A 135 -30.06 -10.01 -3.88
N TRP A 136 -30.35 -11.29 -4.02
CA TRP A 136 -29.36 -12.33 -4.27
C TRP A 136 -29.01 -12.38 -5.75
N GLY A 137 -27.71 -12.43 -6.06
CA GLY A 137 -27.25 -12.63 -7.43
C GLY A 137 -27.25 -14.09 -7.88
N SER A 138 -27.29 -14.29 -9.20
CA SER A 138 -26.96 -15.58 -9.82
C SER A 138 -25.44 -15.74 -9.92
N LYS A 139 -24.94 -16.98 -9.90
CA LYS A 139 -23.51 -17.31 -10.07
C LYS A 139 -22.93 -16.84 -11.41
N ASP A 140 -23.77 -16.59 -12.41
CA ASP A 140 -23.38 -16.24 -13.79
C ASP A 140 -23.61 -14.75 -14.15
N THR A 141 -23.80 -13.88 -13.17
CA THR A 141 -24.15 -12.48 -13.45
C THR A 141 -22.90 -11.66 -13.74
N ASN A 142 -22.65 -11.33 -15.01
CA ASN A 142 -21.59 -10.43 -15.42
C ASN A 142 -21.92 -9.00 -14.92
N ILE A 143 -20.95 -8.32 -14.28
CA ILE A 143 -21.08 -6.97 -13.68
C ILE A 143 -21.59 -5.97 -14.73
N GLU A 144 -21.16 -6.11 -15.98
CA GLU A 144 -21.55 -5.25 -17.10
C GLU A 144 -23.03 -5.40 -17.54
N THR A 145 -23.65 -6.56 -17.28
CA THR A 145 -25.07 -6.82 -17.58
C THR A 145 -26.02 -6.34 -16.49
N LEU A 146 -25.51 -5.96 -15.31
CA LEU A 146 -26.29 -5.30 -14.26
C LEU A 146 -26.47 -3.80 -14.57
N LYS A 147 -26.87 -3.48 -15.79
CA LYS A 147 -27.44 -2.18 -16.10
C LYS A 147 -28.83 -2.12 -15.47
N ILE A 148 -28.88 -1.61 -14.24
CA ILE A 148 -30.05 -1.00 -13.61
C ILE A 148 -31.34 -1.79 -13.86
N THR A 149 -31.41 -3.04 -13.39
CA THR A 149 -32.72 -3.52 -12.93
C THR A 149 -32.92 -2.81 -11.60
N GLU A 150 -33.91 -1.91 -11.51
CA GLU A 150 -34.29 -1.27 -10.26
C GLU A 150 -34.49 -2.37 -9.20
N LEU A 151 -33.58 -2.46 -8.22
CA LEU A 151 -33.78 -3.38 -7.10
C LEU A 151 -35.12 -2.99 -6.45
N GLU A 152 -36.00 -3.96 -6.25
CA GLU A 152 -37.25 -3.73 -5.53
C GLU A 152 -37.01 -3.80 -4.02
N ALA A 153 -37.73 -2.97 -3.28
CA ALA A 153 -37.69 -3.02 -1.82
C ALA A 153 -38.21 -4.38 -1.32
N LYS A 154 -37.39 -5.11 -0.57
CA LYS A 154 -37.78 -6.37 0.06
C LYS A 154 -38.57 -6.09 1.34
N SER A 155 -39.57 -6.93 1.61
CA SER A 155 -40.34 -6.88 2.86
C SER A 155 -39.51 -7.20 4.11
N THR A 156 -38.38 -7.88 3.93
CA THR A 156 -37.41 -8.16 4.98
C THR A 156 -36.13 -7.38 4.68
N PRO A 157 -35.84 -6.31 5.42
CA PRO A 157 -34.60 -5.55 5.23
C PRO A 157 -33.39 -6.37 5.64
N MET A 158 -32.27 -6.12 4.97
CA MET A 158 -30.96 -6.59 5.42
C MET A 158 -30.47 -5.66 6.54
N THR A 159 -29.96 -6.23 7.62
CA THR A 159 -29.41 -5.44 8.74
C THR A 159 -27.91 -5.27 8.59
N LEU A 160 -27.44 -4.02 8.57
CA LEU A 160 -26.03 -3.68 8.74
C LEU A 160 -25.78 -3.39 10.24
N PRO A 161 -25.03 -4.24 10.96
CA PRO A 161 -24.79 -4.07 12.38
C PRO A 161 -23.97 -2.81 12.65
N GLY A 162 -24.30 -2.14 13.76
CA GLY A 162 -23.52 -1.03 14.29
C GLY A 162 -22.23 -1.50 14.97
N GLY A 163 -21.34 -0.56 15.27
CA GLY A 163 -20.12 -0.81 16.03
C GLY A 163 -18.82 -0.47 15.29
N ALA A 164 -18.89 -0.21 13.99
CA ALA A 164 -17.75 0.27 13.22
C ALA A 164 -17.44 1.73 13.64
N ARG A 165 -16.16 2.04 13.82
CA ARG A 165 -15.66 3.38 14.16
C ARG A 165 -14.38 3.72 13.40
N CYS A 166 -14.13 5.01 13.19
CA CYS A 166 -12.90 5.56 12.62
C CYS A 166 -12.54 6.87 13.35
N SER A 167 -11.28 7.07 13.70
CA SER A 167 -10.81 8.30 14.34
C SER A 167 -10.23 9.28 13.30
N PHE A 168 -10.60 10.56 13.38
CA PHE A 168 -10.12 11.60 12.47
C PHE A 168 -9.90 12.97 13.15
N SER A 169 -9.15 13.85 12.49
CA SER A 169 -8.98 15.26 12.81
C SER A 169 -9.23 16.10 11.55
N LEU A 170 -9.92 17.22 11.67
CA LEU A 170 -10.06 18.19 10.57
C LEU A 170 -9.07 19.33 10.80
N ILE A 171 -8.22 19.64 9.83
CA ILE A 171 -7.15 20.64 9.92
C ILE A 171 -7.47 21.79 8.95
N GLU A 172 -7.27 23.02 9.40
CA GLU A 172 -7.44 24.20 8.56
C GLU A 172 -6.24 24.38 7.62
N GLY A 173 -6.54 24.64 6.34
CA GLY A 173 -5.54 24.79 5.28
C GLY A 173 -5.51 23.62 4.30
N SER A 174 -4.43 23.58 3.52
CA SER A 174 -4.08 22.48 2.62
C SER A 174 -3.33 21.39 3.39
N GLU A 175 -3.34 20.19 2.83
CA GLU A 175 -2.40 19.15 3.22
C GLU A 175 -0.98 19.73 3.17
N PRO A 176 -0.17 19.58 4.24
CA PRO A 176 1.20 20.06 4.22
C PRO A 176 1.90 19.45 2.99
N PRO A 177 2.73 20.23 2.27
CA PRO A 177 3.49 19.67 1.18
C PRO A 177 4.27 18.46 1.72
N PRO A 178 4.43 17.40 0.92
CA PRO A 178 5.22 16.25 1.34
C PRO A 178 6.58 16.76 1.84
N PRO A 179 7.14 16.16 2.91
CA PRO A 179 8.39 16.61 3.49
C PRO A 179 9.42 16.83 2.38
N PRO A 180 10.23 17.91 2.45
CA PRO A 180 11.19 18.22 1.41
C PRO A 180 12.06 17.00 1.14
N ARG A 181 12.20 16.67 -0.15
CA ARG A 181 12.94 15.51 -0.64
C ARG A 181 14.22 15.32 0.19
N PRO A 182 14.41 14.16 0.84
CA PRO A 182 15.74 13.75 1.24
C PRO A 182 16.67 13.95 0.05
N LEU A 183 17.85 14.54 0.28
CA LEU A 183 18.91 14.65 -0.74
C LEU A 183 18.94 13.34 -1.52
N THR A 184 18.84 13.41 -2.86
CA THR A 184 18.91 12.22 -3.72
C THR A 184 20.05 11.34 -3.19
N PRO A 185 19.77 10.14 -2.66
CA PRO A 185 20.81 9.32 -2.04
C PRO A 185 21.97 9.16 -3.03
N PRO A 186 23.24 9.16 -2.59
CA PRO A 186 24.35 9.07 -3.51
C PRO A 186 24.25 7.79 -4.33
N ILE A 187 24.63 7.86 -5.61
CA ILE A 187 24.81 6.67 -6.44
C ILE A 187 26.01 5.93 -5.85
N ILE A 188 25.84 4.66 -5.51
CA ILE A 188 26.90 3.82 -4.98
C ILE A 188 27.61 3.16 -6.16
N GLU A 189 28.77 3.70 -6.51
CA GLU A 189 29.67 3.09 -7.48
C GLU A 189 30.69 2.22 -6.72
N LEU A 190 31.05 1.06 -7.29
CA LEU A 190 32.11 0.22 -6.73
C LEU A 190 33.45 0.77 -7.19
N ASP A 191 34.32 1.20 -6.26
CA ASP A 191 35.74 1.40 -6.56
C ASP A 191 36.51 0.10 -6.24
N PRO A 192 37.02 -0.61 -7.26
CA PRO A 192 37.77 -1.85 -7.05
C PRO A 192 39.01 -1.66 -6.17
N ASN A 193 39.55 -0.43 -6.09
CA ASN A 193 40.78 -0.13 -5.35
C ASN A 193 40.54 0.09 -3.84
N THR A 194 39.27 0.25 -3.42
CA THR A 194 38.91 0.44 -2.01
C THR A 194 38.39 -0.84 -1.36
N LEU A 195 38.25 -1.93 -2.11
CA LEU A 195 37.78 -3.20 -1.58
C LEU A 195 38.84 -3.85 -0.71
N SER A 196 38.53 -4.03 0.57
CA SER A 196 39.27 -4.93 1.43
C SER A 196 39.27 -6.34 0.82
N PRO A 197 40.39 -7.10 0.89
CA PRO A 197 40.41 -8.50 0.47
C PRO A 197 39.35 -9.34 1.23
N GLY A 198 38.77 -10.33 0.55
CA GLY A 198 37.77 -11.24 1.14
C GLY A 198 36.33 -10.71 1.14
N VAL A 199 36.08 -9.53 0.55
CA VAL A 199 34.74 -8.95 0.47
C VAL A 199 33.97 -9.52 -0.74
N PRO A 200 32.73 -10.01 -0.55
CA PRO A 200 31.86 -10.42 -1.65
C PRO A 200 31.68 -9.33 -2.72
N ILE A 201 31.76 -9.72 -3.99
CA ILE A 201 31.58 -8.81 -5.13
C ILE A 201 30.28 -9.15 -5.86
N PHE A 202 29.42 -8.14 -6.00
CA PHE A 202 28.16 -8.24 -6.73
C PHE A 202 28.09 -7.24 -7.89
N SER A 203 27.29 -7.57 -8.90
CA SER A 203 26.84 -6.62 -9.91
C SER A 203 25.36 -6.81 -10.18
N LEU A 204 24.64 -5.72 -10.43
CA LEU A 204 23.25 -5.77 -10.86
C LEU A 204 23.10 -5.17 -12.25
N GLU A 205 22.51 -5.94 -13.16
CA GLU A 205 22.06 -5.45 -14.46
C GLU A 205 20.53 -5.40 -14.49
N ILE A 206 19.99 -4.39 -15.15
CA ILE A 206 18.56 -4.22 -15.33
C ILE A 206 18.20 -4.13 -16.81
N GLU A 207 17.09 -4.75 -17.19
CA GLU A 207 16.58 -4.79 -18.55
C GLU A 207 15.08 -4.55 -18.53
N GLY A 208 14.58 -3.67 -19.39
CA GLY A 208 13.16 -3.40 -19.52
C GLY A 208 12.77 -3.19 -20.98
N PRO A 209 11.50 -3.40 -21.36
CA PRO A 209 11.02 -3.06 -22.68
C PRO A 209 11.29 -1.58 -23.02
N PRO A 210 11.63 -1.25 -24.27
CA PRO A 210 11.89 0.13 -24.68
C PRO A 210 10.63 1.01 -24.65
N THR A 211 9.46 0.39 -24.50
CA THR A 211 8.17 1.07 -24.43
C THR A 211 7.38 0.60 -23.21
N TRP A 212 6.67 1.52 -22.59
CA TRP A 212 5.75 1.25 -21.51
C TRP A 212 4.35 1.74 -21.89
N ARG A 213 3.34 0.86 -21.82
CA ARG A 213 1.95 1.24 -22.04
C ARG A 213 1.38 1.88 -20.78
N ILE A 214 0.94 3.13 -20.89
CA ILE A 214 0.38 3.89 -19.77
C ILE A 214 -0.83 3.10 -19.22
N GLN A 215 -0.95 3.00 -17.89
CA GLN A 215 -1.92 2.16 -17.15
C GLN A 215 -1.65 0.64 -17.11
N GLU A 216 -0.69 0.12 -17.89
CA GLU A 216 -0.22 -1.26 -17.73
C GLU A 216 1.01 -1.32 -16.80
N ARG A 217 1.27 -2.49 -16.22
CA ARG A 217 2.50 -2.71 -15.45
C ARG A 217 3.69 -2.85 -16.40
N TRP A 218 4.77 -2.11 -16.14
CA TRP A 218 6.01 -2.22 -16.91
C TRP A 218 6.93 -3.30 -16.33
N PRO A 219 7.28 -4.35 -17.10
CA PRO A 219 8.14 -5.41 -16.60
C PRO A 219 9.61 -4.98 -16.64
N LEU A 220 10.26 -4.89 -15.48
CA LEU A 220 11.68 -4.64 -15.34
C LEU A 220 12.38 -5.89 -14.80
N THR A 221 13.28 -6.44 -15.59
CA THR A 221 14.08 -7.60 -15.25
C THR A 221 15.35 -7.19 -14.52
N TRP A 222 15.61 -7.80 -13.37
CA TRP A 222 16.84 -7.66 -12.61
C TRP A 222 17.70 -8.91 -12.80
N LYS A 223 19.01 -8.71 -12.92
CA LYS A 223 20.02 -9.77 -13.04
C LYS A 223 21.14 -9.51 -12.04
N LEU A 224 21.03 -10.09 -10.85
CA LEU A 224 22.04 -9.96 -9.81
C LEU A 224 23.06 -11.08 -9.96
N THR A 225 24.33 -10.73 -10.15
CA THR A 225 25.42 -11.70 -10.26
C THR A 225 26.36 -11.59 -9.07
N TYR A 226 26.66 -12.72 -8.44
CA TYR A 226 27.70 -12.84 -7.43
C TYR A 226 28.99 -13.32 -8.08
N HIS A 227 30.08 -12.54 -8.05
CA HIS A 227 31.33 -12.85 -8.76
C HIS A 227 32.35 -13.61 -7.92
N GLY A 228 32.11 -13.76 -6.61
CA GLY A 228 33.09 -14.29 -5.66
C GLY A 228 33.58 -13.24 -4.68
N VAL A 229 34.84 -13.35 -4.25
CA VAL A 229 35.47 -12.46 -3.27
C VAL A 229 36.59 -11.66 -3.90
N SER A 230 36.83 -10.45 -3.39
CA SER A 230 38.01 -9.66 -3.73
C SER A 230 39.31 -10.33 -3.26
N GLY A 231 40.39 -10.17 -4.03
CA GLY A 231 41.71 -10.71 -3.71
C GLY A 231 41.89 -12.19 -4.07
N ASP A 232 42.84 -12.85 -3.40
CA ASP A 232 43.23 -14.25 -3.67
C ASP A 232 42.45 -15.28 -2.82
N GLU A 233 41.37 -14.86 -2.16
CA GLU A 233 40.54 -15.76 -1.36
C GLU A 233 39.70 -16.70 -2.25
N THR A 234 39.41 -17.90 -1.74
CA THR A 234 38.62 -18.87 -2.49
C THR A 234 37.14 -18.48 -2.47
N PRO A 235 36.51 -18.24 -3.64
CA PRO A 235 35.08 -17.98 -3.70
C PRO A 235 34.28 -19.15 -3.14
N ARG A 236 33.21 -18.87 -2.40
CA ARG A 236 32.33 -19.85 -1.79
C ARG A 236 30.89 -19.36 -1.84
N PRO A 237 29.88 -20.24 -1.67
CA PRO A 237 28.48 -19.84 -1.67
C PRO A 237 28.21 -18.77 -0.62
N ILE A 238 27.30 -17.86 -0.92
CA ILE A 238 26.89 -16.77 -0.03
C ILE A 238 25.37 -16.77 0.12
N THR A 239 24.88 -16.47 1.31
CA THR A 239 23.47 -16.20 1.59
C THR A 239 23.30 -14.77 2.09
N PHE A 240 22.29 -14.06 1.60
CA PHE A 240 22.08 -12.64 1.93
C PHE A 240 20.60 -12.28 1.99
N SER A 241 20.29 -11.16 2.65
CA SER A 241 18.96 -10.58 2.69
C SER A 241 18.59 -9.99 1.34
N VAL A 242 17.40 -10.33 0.82
CA VAL A 242 16.89 -9.76 -0.44
C VAL A 242 16.15 -8.45 -0.19
N GLY A 243 15.73 -8.18 1.06
CA GLY A 243 14.95 -6.99 1.42
C GLY A 243 15.64 -5.67 1.06
N ASP A 244 16.97 -5.63 1.17
CA ASP A 244 17.78 -4.45 0.88
C ASP A 244 17.73 -4.02 -0.59
N LEU A 245 17.39 -4.95 -1.50
CA LEU A 245 17.20 -4.63 -2.92
C LEU A 245 15.90 -3.85 -3.17
N TYR A 246 14.91 -4.01 -2.29
CA TYR A 246 13.57 -3.43 -2.44
C TYR A 246 13.39 -2.13 -1.65
N ASP A 247 14.47 -1.59 -1.09
CA ASP A 247 14.44 -0.32 -0.40
C ASP A 247 14.06 0.82 -1.37
N TRP A 248 13.15 1.69 -0.93
CA TRP A 248 12.62 2.82 -1.69
C TRP A 248 13.70 3.83 -2.11
N GLU A 249 14.89 3.82 -1.51
CA GLU A 249 16.01 4.68 -1.87
C GLU A 249 16.99 4.09 -2.89
N VAL A 250 16.94 2.77 -3.10
CA VAL A 250 17.93 2.04 -3.91
C VAL A 250 17.58 1.99 -5.39
N SER A 251 16.39 2.45 -5.79
CA SER A 251 16.03 2.65 -7.19
C SER A 251 15.52 4.06 -7.47
N CYS A 252 15.71 4.54 -8.69
CA CYS A 252 15.28 5.88 -9.09
C CYS A 252 14.88 5.98 -10.56
N PHE A 253 13.78 6.68 -10.79
CA PHE A 253 13.32 7.10 -12.09
C PHE A 253 13.77 8.52 -12.38
N TYR A 254 14.00 8.82 -13.65
CA TYR A 254 14.35 10.16 -14.10
C TYR A 254 13.44 10.59 -15.24
N ARG A 255 12.93 11.81 -15.14
CA ARG A 255 12.15 12.52 -16.17
C ARG A 255 12.93 13.74 -16.62
N ARG A 256 12.63 14.24 -17.82
CA ARG A 256 13.16 15.54 -18.24
C ARG A 256 12.31 16.66 -17.64
N SER A 257 12.98 17.60 -16.99
CA SER A 257 12.38 18.84 -16.52
C SER A 257 11.78 19.62 -17.68
N GLN A 258 10.53 20.09 -17.54
CA GLN A 258 9.90 20.94 -18.54
C GLN A 258 10.51 22.34 -18.57
N ASP A 259 11.06 22.80 -17.44
CA ASP A 259 11.64 24.14 -17.31
C ASP A 259 13.10 24.19 -17.72
N THR A 260 13.89 23.18 -17.33
CA THR A 260 15.35 23.18 -17.56
C THR A 260 15.80 22.26 -18.69
N GLY A 261 14.98 21.27 -19.07
CA GLY A 261 15.34 20.23 -20.04
C GLY A 261 16.32 19.18 -19.52
N GLU A 262 16.80 19.32 -18.28
CA GLU A 262 17.71 18.40 -17.59
C GLU A 262 16.98 17.18 -17.02
N TRP A 263 17.73 16.12 -16.73
CA TRP A 263 17.18 14.94 -16.06
C TRP A 263 17.00 15.19 -14.57
N GLU A 264 15.78 15.02 -14.09
CA GLU A 264 15.41 15.17 -12.69
C GLU A 264 14.90 13.83 -12.16
N SER A 265 15.29 13.47 -10.94
CA SER A 265 14.76 12.30 -10.26
C SER A 265 13.27 12.48 -10.00
N TRP A 266 12.48 11.55 -10.50
CA TRP A 266 11.05 11.44 -10.23
C TRP A 266 10.80 10.38 -9.15
N ARG A 267 9.83 10.67 -8.28
CA ARG A 267 9.30 9.78 -7.26
C ARG A 267 7.79 10.01 -7.21
N GLY A 268 7.00 8.96 -7.09
CA GLY A 268 5.55 9.07 -6.94
C GLY A 268 5.18 9.83 -5.66
N ASP A 269 4.07 10.54 -5.72
CA ASP A 269 3.43 11.17 -4.55
C ASP A 269 2.72 10.15 -3.65
N GLY A 270 2.74 8.86 -4.06
CA GLY A 270 2.40 7.71 -3.24
C GLY A 270 3.35 7.62 -2.06
N VAL A 271 3.12 8.47 -1.06
CA VAL A 271 3.41 8.12 0.31
C VAL A 271 2.51 6.92 0.55
N CYS A 272 3.02 5.69 0.40
CA CYS A 272 2.56 4.66 1.31
C CYS A 272 2.78 5.31 2.68
N GLY A 273 1.68 5.76 3.28
CA GLY A 273 1.68 6.32 4.62
C GLY A 273 2.59 5.42 5.44
N TYR A 274 3.39 6.03 6.31
CA TYR A 274 4.03 5.33 7.39
C TYR A 274 2.94 4.54 8.13
N GLY A 275 2.61 3.35 7.64
CA GLY A 275 2.04 2.31 8.45
C GLY A 275 3.07 2.20 9.54
N LEU A 276 2.67 2.56 10.75
CA LEU A 276 3.44 2.21 11.93
C LEU A 276 3.54 0.69 11.84
N PHE A 277 4.66 0.22 11.27
CA PHE A 277 5.00 -1.18 11.30
C PHE A 277 4.99 -1.56 12.76
N GLU A 278 4.52 -2.77 13.05
CA GLU A 278 4.75 -3.30 14.39
C GLU A 278 6.27 -3.20 14.63
N ASP A 279 6.69 -2.37 15.59
CA ASP A 279 8.06 -2.31 16.11
C ASP A 279 8.46 -3.64 16.79
N GLU A 280 7.60 -4.66 16.66
CA GLU A 280 7.82 -5.99 17.17
C GLU A 280 8.87 -6.70 16.32
N GLU A 281 10.00 -7.02 16.96
CA GLU A 281 11.02 -7.86 16.37
C GLU A 281 10.47 -9.29 16.18
N VAL A 282 10.26 -9.69 14.93
CA VAL A 282 9.82 -11.04 14.59
C VAL A 282 11.02 -11.91 14.21
N PRO A 283 11.19 -13.10 14.82
CA PRO A 283 12.26 -14.02 14.44
C PRO A 283 11.99 -14.60 13.04
N ARG A 284 13.03 -14.63 12.21
CA ARG A 284 13.01 -15.24 10.87
C ARG A 284 14.17 -16.22 10.72
N THR A 285 13.84 -17.44 10.32
CA THR A 285 14.84 -18.47 9.98
C THR A 285 15.37 -18.21 8.58
N VAL A 286 16.69 -18.04 8.45
CA VAL A 286 17.35 -17.72 7.17
C VAL A 286 17.16 -18.84 6.15
N GLY A 287 17.38 -20.10 6.56
CA GLY A 287 17.34 -21.24 5.64
C GLY A 287 15.96 -21.52 5.01
N THR A 288 14.86 -21.04 5.61
CA THR A 288 13.49 -21.34 5.15
C THR A 288 12.70 -20.11 4.69
N SER A 289 13.16 -18.89 5.00
CA SER A 289 12.44 -17.66 4.67
C SER A 289 12.74 -17.19 3.24
N ASP A 290 11.71 -16.74 2.52
CA ASP A 290 11.84 -16.14 1.18
C ASP A 290 12.54 -14.77 1.19
N GLY A 291 12.75 -14.18 2.37
CA GLY A 291 13.54 -12.95 2.53
C GLY A 291 15.04 -13.13 2.35
N PHE A 292 15.51 -14.37 2.18
CA PHE A 292 16.91 -14.72 1.99
C PHE A 292 17.13 -15.57 0.76
N MET A 293 18.26 -15.37 0.12
CA MET A 293 18.68 -16.08 -1.08
C MET A 293 20.14 -16.47 -0.99
N SER A 294 20.50 -17.59 -1.63
CA SER A 294 21.89 -17.98 -1.82
C SER A 294 22.32 -17.92 -3.27
N LEU A 295 23.58 -17.58 -3.49
CA LEU A 295 24.23 -17.69 -4.80
C LEU A 295 25.57 -18.41 -4.70
N GLN A 296 25.85 -19.24 -5.70
CA GLN A 296 27.16 -19.79 -5.98
C GLN A 296 28.04 -18.73 -6.65
N PRO A 297 29.38 -18.83 -6.54
CA PRO A 297 30.27 -17.96 -7.30
C PRO A 297 30.00 -18.03 -8.80
N ASN A 298 29.83 -16.86 -9.42
CA ASN A 298 29.42 -16.61 -10.80
C ASN A 298 27.97 -17.00 -11.14
N GLU A 299 27.13 -17.23 -10.14
CA GLU A 299 25.70 -17.43 -10.35
C GLU A 299 24.97 -16.10 -10.51
N THR A 300 23.99 -16.08 -11.41
CA THR A 300 23.13 -14.94 -11.68
C THR A 300 21.69 -15.29 -11.30
N TRP A 301 21.13 -14.56 -10.33
CA TRP A 301 19.69 -14.57 -10.07
C TRP A 301 18.97 -13.60 -11.00
N THR A 302 17.81 -14.02 -11.49
CA THR A 302 16.98 -13.20 -12.38
C THR A 302 15.56 -13.11 -11.84
N GLU A 303 15.02 -11.89 -11.77
CA GLU A 303 13.67 -11.60 -11.28
C GLU A 303 13.00 -10.54 -12.15
N VAL A 304 11.68 -10.64 -12.34
CA VAL A 304 10.93 -9.65 -13.14
C VAL A 304 10.01 -8.86 -12.21
N GLN A 305 10.41 -7.63 -11.91
CA GLN A 305 9.59 -6.64 -11.23
C GLN A 305 8.50 -6.14 -12.17
N ARG A 306 7.28 -5.97 -11.66
CA ARG A 306 6.16 -5.42 -12.44
C ARG A 306 5.77 -4.07 -11.87
N LEU A 307 6.47 -3.04 -12.35
CA LEU A 307 6.33 -1.67 -11.90
C LEU A 307 4.97 -1.12 -12.31
N ASP A 308 4.25 -0.45 -11.41
CA ASP A 308 2.94 0.12 -11.67
C ASP A 308 2.86 1.62 -11.38
N THR A 309 1.78 2.26 -11.80
CA THR A 309 1.63 3.72 -11.69
C THR A 309 1.26 4.20 -10.29
N MET A 310 0.77 3.33 -9.41
CA MET A 310 0.39 3.76 -8.06
C MET A 310 1.62 4.00 -7.19
N VAL A 311 2.72 3.29 -7.46
CA VAL A 311 3.91 3.32 -6.60
C VAL A 311 5.19 3.64 -7.39
N ASP A 312 5.35 3.06 -8.58
CA ASP A 312 6.65 3.00 -9.25
C ASP A 312 6.76 3.91 -10.48
N LEU A 313 5.66 4.26 -11.15
CA LEU A 313 5.64 4.94 -12.44
C LEU A 313 4.75 6.19 -12.42
N PRO A 314 5.07 7.24 -13.20
CA PRO A 314 4.26 8.46 -13.24
C PRO A 314 2.90 8.25 -13.89
N GLU A 315 1.82 8.44 -13.13
CA GLU A 315 0.44 8.43 -13.66
C GLU A 315 0.20 9.51 -14.73
N ASP A 316 0.94 10.62 -14.67
CA ASP A 316 0.83 11.77 -15.57
C ASP A 316 1.75 11.67 -16.80
N ALA A 317 2.36 10.50 -17.06
CA ALA A 317 3.23 10.29 -18.21
C ALA A 317 2.52 10.60 -19.53
N ARG A 318 3.18 11.38 -20.40
CA ARG A 318 2.62 11.74 -21.71
C ARG A 318 2.99 10.70 -22.76
N ASP A 319 2.09 10.48 -23.72
CA ASP A 319 2.41 9.68 -24.90
C ASP A 319 3.66 10.23 -25.62
N GLY A 320 4.64 9.37 -25.87
CA GLY A 320 5.95 9.73 -26.42
C GLY A 320 6.96 10.29 -25.41
N GLU A 321 6.62 10.40 -24.12
CA GLU A 321 7.56 10.86 -23.09
C GLU A 321 8.67 9.83 -22.85
N VAL A 322 9.93 10.29 -22.83
CA VAL A 322 11.10 9.45 -22.57
C VAL A 322 11.50 9.56 -21.10
N MET A 323 11.64 8.41 -20.46
CA MET A 323 12.02 8.25 -19.06
C MET A 323 13.22 7.33 -18.92
N ARG A 324 13.91 7.42 -17.78
CA ARG A 324 15.02 6.54 -17.42
C ARG A 324 14.83 5.90 -16.07
N HIS A 325 15.37 4.71 -15.91
CA HIS A 325 15.39 3.97 -14.65
C HIS A 325 16.80 3.47 -14.36
N ARG A 326 17.22 3.57 -13.10
CA ARG A 326 18.51 3.04 -12.62
C ARG A 326 18.37 2.56 -11.17
N PHE A 327 18.90 1.38 -10.88
CA PHE A 327 19.19 0.97 -9.51
C PHE A 327 20.44 1.71 -9.04
N LYS A 328 20.36 2.42 -7.92
CA LYS A 328 21.40 3.32 -7.40
C LYS A 328 22.45 2.62 -6.54
N GLY A 329 22.23 1.36 -6.20
CA GLY A 329 23.10 0.60 -5.32
C GLY A 329 22.52 0.51 -3.92
N CYS A 330 22.90 -0.54 -3.20
CA CYS A 330 22.51 -0.79 -1.82
C CYS A 330 23.65 -1.44 -1.04
N LYS A 331 23.47 -1.54 0.27
CA LYS A 331 24.35 -2.27 1.17
C LYS A 331 23.57 -3.44 1.75
N TRP A 332 24.20 -4.60 1.87
CA TRP A 332 23.61 -5.72 2.57
C TRP A 332 23.59 -5.47 4.06
N THR A 333 22.40 -5.42 4.64
CA THR A 333 22.21 -5.34 6.10
C THR A 333 22.56 -6.67 6.77
N TRP A 334 22.42 -7.78 6.05
CA TRP A 334 22.84 -9.10 6.50
C TRP A 334 23.29 -9.99 5.35
N TRP A 335 24.39 -10.70 5.58
CA TRP A 335 24.89 -11.77 4.70
C TRP A 335 25.81 -12.71 5.48
N ASP A 336 25.90 -13.96 5.04
CA ASP A 336 26.85 -14.93 5.58
C ASP A 336 27.30 -15.95 4.53
N TRP A 337 28.39 -16.66 4.83
CA TRP A 337 28.93 -17.71 3.99
C TRP A 337 28.15 -19.01 4.13
N GLY A 338 27.82 -19.63 3.00
CA GLY A 338 27.03 -20.85 2.93
C GLY A 338 25.79 -20.68 2.08
N THR A 339 25.10 -21.79 1.91
CA THR A 339 23.78 -21.90 1.28
C THR A 339 22.68 -21.77 2.32
N LYS A 340 21.42 -21.60 1.91
CA LYS A 340 20.27 -21.59 2.82
C LYS A 340 20.21 -22.85 3.68
N GLU A 341 20.62 -24.00 3.13
CA GLU A 341 20.72 -25.26 3.84
C GLU A 341 21.71 -25.20 5.01
N ASP A 342 22.83 -24.49 4.84
CA ASP A 342 23.81 -24.28 5.91
C ASP A 342 23.27 -23.36 7.03
N HIS A 343 22.24 -22.56 6.72
CA HIS A 343 21.62 -21.58 7.61
C HIS A 343 20.23 -21.98 8.12
N MET A 344 19.92 -23.28 8.13
CA MET A 344 18.64 -23.81 8.64
C MET A 344 18.38 -23.49 10.11
N ASP A 345 19.44 -23.41 10.92
CA ASP A 345 19.36 -23.08 12.35
C ASP A 345 19.67 -21.60 12.64
N THR A 346 19.96 -20.80 11.59
CA THR A 346 20.26 -19.38 11.74
C THR A 346 18.96 -18.58 11.83
N ILE A 347 18.82 -17.82 12.91
CA ILE A 347 17.66 -16.95 13.17
C ILE A 347 18.15 -15.50 13.23
N VAL A 348 17.49 -14.64 12.47
CA VAL A 348 17.65 -13.18 12.54
C VAL A 348 16.36 -12.54 13.05
N MET A 349 16.48 -11.36 13.65
CA MET A 349 15.32 -10.58 14.07
C MET A 349 15.03 -9.50 13.05
N VAL A 350 13.76 -9.36 12.69
CA VAL A 350 13.29 -8.51 11.61
C VAL A 350 12.16 -7.61 12.09
N VAL A 351 12.17 -6.34 11.69
CA VAL A 351 11.11 -5.35 11.96
C VAL A 351 10.58 -4.80 10.64
N GLY A 352 9.28 -4.49 10.60
CA GLY A 352 8.61 -3.86 9.46
C GLY A 352 8.85 -4.56 8.12
N PHE A 353 9.36 -3.82 7.13
CA PHE A 353 9.57 -4.28 5.75
C PHE A 353 10.68 -5.31 5.53
N GLY A 354 11.22 -5.93 6.58
CA GLY A 354 12.35 -6.83 6.42
C GLY A 354 13.66 -6.29 6.99
N VAL A 355 13.63 -5.19 7.74
CA VAL A 355 14.83 -4.58 8.33
C VAL A 355 15.38 -5.50 9.41
N ILE A 356 16.61 -5.97 9.23
CA ILE A 356 17.26 -6.89 10.16
C ILE A 356 17.86 -6.08 11.31
N THR A 357 17.40 -6.34 12.54
CA THR A 357 17.89 -5.68 13.75
C THR A 357 18.91 -6.53 14.51
N LYS A 358 18.85 -7.86 14.36
CA LYS A 358 19.79 -8.79 15.00
C LYS A 358 20.23 -9.90 14.03
N PRO A 359 21.54 -10.22 13.99
CA PRO A 359 22.61 -9.64 14.81
C PRO A 359 22.88 -8.17 14.45
N ALA A 360 23.21 -7.37 15.47
CA ALA A 360 23.58 -5.97 15.25
C ALA A 360 24.90 -5.91 14.47
N ASP A 361 25.04 -4.93 13.58
CA ASP A 361 26.25 -4.72 12.76
C ASP A 361 26.67 -5.97 11.96
N ASN A 362 25.71 -6.84 11.59
CA ASN A 362 25.95 -8.09 10.88
C ASN A 362 27.04 -8.99 11.53
N ASP A 363 27.10 -9.02 12.87
CA ASP A 363 28.19 -9.61 13.69
C ASP A 363 29.62 -9.14 13.31
N GLY A 364 29.76 -7.89 12.86
CA GLY A 364 31.04 -7.31 12.45
C GLY A 364 31.59 -7.83 11.13
N ARG A 365 30.77 -8.53 10.32
CA ARG A 365 31.13 -8.90 8.94
C ARG A 365 31.37 -7.63 8.11
N PRO A 366 32.28 -7.67 7.13
CA PRO A 366 32.56 -6.49 6.32
C PRO A 366 31.32 -6.06 5.52
N GLU A 367 31.23 -4.75 5.30
CA GLU A 367 30.18 -4.16 4.48
C GLU A 367 30.27 -4.71 3.05
N VAL A 368 29.13 -5.17 2.53
CA VAL A 368 28.99 -5.63 1.16
C VAL A 368 28.02 -4.72 0.44
N VAL A 369 28.41 -4.36 -0.79
CA VAL A 369 27.70 -3.39 -1.61
C VAL A 369 27.25 -4.06 -2.89
N VAL A 370 26.01 -3.81 -3.29
CA VAL A 370 25.59 -3.95 -4.68
C VAL A 370 25.73 -2.58 -5.33
N PRO A 371 26.58 -2.42 -6.35
CA PRO A 371 26.73 -1.14 -7.00
C PRO A 371 25.51 -0.79 -7.85
N ALA A 372 25.47 0.47 -8.27
CA ALA A 372 24.48 0.97 -9.19
C ALA A 372 24.49 0.19 -10.51
N SER A 373 23.30 -0.08 -11.05
CA SER A 373 23.14 -0.80 -12.31
C SER A 373 23.48 0.05 -13.53
N ASN A 374 23.40 -0.56 -14.71
CA ASN A 374 23.19 0.18 -15.95
C ASN A 374 21.89 1.01 -15.89
N MET A 375 21.78 1.99 -16.79
CA MET A 375 20.59 2.82 -16.94
C MET A 375 19.74 2.29 -18.11
N VAL A 376 18.44 2.15 -17.88
CA VAL A 376 17.46 1.79 -18.93
C VAL A 376 16.69 3.04 -19.32
N GLU A 377 16.44 3.22 -20.61
CA GLU A 377 15.63 4.29 -21.17
C GLU A 377 14.41 3.67 -21.86
N PHE A 378 13.23 4.24 -21.62
CA PHE A 378 11.97 3.75 -22.18
C PHE A 378 11.02 4.90 -22.50
N THR A 379 10.08 4.64 -23.41
CA THR A 379 9.10 5.63 -23.89
C THR A 379 7.69 5.24 -23.44
N ALA A 380 6.94 6.18 -22.85
CA ALA A 380 5.53 6.01 -22.58
C ALA A 380 4.72 5.99 -23.88
N VAL A 381 3.80 5.04 -24.00
CA VAL A 381 2.88 4.90 -25.14
C VAL A 381 1.45 4.68 -24.62
N ASN A 382 0.46 5.23 -25.29
CA ASN A 382 -0.96 5.00 -24.96
C ASN A 382 -1.56 3.75 -25.63
#